data_AF-A0A7Y2KLP1-F1
#
_entry.id   AF-A0A7Y2KLP1-F1
#
_cell.length_a   1.000
_cell.length_b   1.000
_cell.length_c   1.000
_cell.angle_alpha   90.00
_cell.angle_beta   90.00
_cell.angle_gamma   90.00
#
_symmetry.space_group_name_H-M   'P 1'
#
loop_
_entity.id
_entity.type
_entity.pdbx_description
1 polymer ?
#
loop_
_entity_poly.entity_id
_entity_poly.type
_entity_poly.pdbx_seq_one_letter_code
_entity_poly.pdbx_strand_id
1 'polypeptide(L)' 'MPKIRPGPLRKGDVIAVVAPGGPVDEGKLTRGLARLSAAGFVPETAEGLLQ' A
#
# COMPACT_ATOMS: atom_id res chain seq x y z
N MET A 1 -5.08 1.92 -27.45
CA MET A 1 -3.84 1.72 -26.64
C MET A 1 -3.76 0.24 -26.26
N PRO A 2 -2.63 -0.45 -26.50
CA PRO A 2 -2.47 -1.82 -26.03
C PRO A 2 -2.52 -1.84 -24.49
N LYS A 3 -3.28 -2.78 -23.92
CA LYS A 3 -3.38 -2.96 -22.47
C LYS A 3 -2.09 -3.59 -21.95
N ILE A 4 -1.30 -2.82 -21.21
CA ILE A 4 -0.15 -3.34 -20.46
C ILE A 4 -0.69 -4.14 -19.28
N ARG A 5 -0.24 -5.39 -19.14
CA ARG A 5 -0.51 -6.20 -17.94
C ARG A 5 0.63 -6.00 -16.95
N PRO A 6 0.36 -5.60 -15.70
CA PRO A 6 1.39 -5.54 -14.67
C PRO A 6 2.01 -6.93 -14.43
N GLY A 7 3.28 -6.93 -14.01
CA GLY A 7 3.92 -8.14 -13.50
C GLY A 7 3.24 -8.66 -12.24
N PRO A 8 3.37 -9.96 -11.92
CA PRO A 8 2.86 -10.51 -10.67
C PRO A 8 3.66 -9.99 -9.47
N LEU A 9 3.00 -9.87 -8.32
CA LEU A 9 3.64 -9.53 -7.05
C LEU A 9 4.48 -10.69 -6.51
N ARG A 10 5.53 -10.34 -5.77
CA ARG A 10 6.46 -11.25 -5.10
C ARG A 10 6.74 -10.77 -3.67
N LYS A 11 7.14 -11.71 -2.80
CA LYS A 11 7.64 -11.34 -1.47
C LYS A 11 8.89 -10.46 -1.63
N GLY A 12 8.98 -9.42 -0.81
CA GLY A 12 9.99 -8.37 -0.87
C GLY A 12 9.58 -7.18 -1.72
N ASP A 13 8.52 -7.27 -2.54
CA ASP A 13 8.06 -6.13 -3.33
C ASP A 13 7.55 -5.01 -2.43
N VAL A 14 7.86 -3.78 -2.85
CA VAL A 14 7.38 -2.55 -2.22
C VAL A 14 5.93 -2.29 -2.65
N ILE A 15 5.07 -1.96 -1.68
CA ILE A 15 3.67 -1.59 -1.91
C ILE A 15 3.45 -0.16 -1.44
N ALA A 16 3.37 0.78 -2.39
CA ALA A 16 3.02 2.16 -2.11
C ALA A 16 1.53 2.27 -1.73
N VAL A 17 1.26 2.92 -0.60
CA VAL A 17 -0.08 3.17 -0.06
C VAL A 17 -0.35 4.67 -0.14
N VAL A 18 -1.43 5.01 -0.86
CA VAL A 18 -1.85 6.39 -1.12
C VAL A 18 -3.35 6.53 -0.84
N ALA A 19 -3.79 7.72 -0.43
CA ALA A 19 -5.19 8.04 -0.18
C ALA A 19 -5.62 9.26 -1.00
N PRO A 20 -6.01 9.08 -2.28
CA PRO A 20 -6.40 10.18 -3.16
C PRO A 20 -7.76 10.80 -2.83
N GLY A 21 -8.49 10.25 -1.84
CA GLY A 21 -9.80 10.77 -1.44
C GLY A 21 -10.21 10.34 -0.04
N GLY A 22 -10.86 11.26 0.67
CA GLY A 22 -11.42 11.06 2.01
C GLY A 22 -10.38 10.99 3.14
N PRO A 23 -10.83 11.11 4.41
CA PRO A 23 -9.95 10.96 5.56
C PRO A 23 -9.52 9.50 5.75
N VAL A 24 -8.29 9.30 6.20
CA VAL A 24 -7.74 7.98 6.51
C VAL A 24 -7.92 7.67 7.99
N ASP A 25 -8.52 6.52 8.30
CA ASP A 25 -8.55 5.98 9.65
C ASP A 25 -7.20 5.33 9.97
N GLU A 26 -6.43 5.97 10.86
CA GLU A 26 -5.08 5.56 11.25
C GLU A 26 -5.03 4.13 11.83
N GLY A 27 -6.05 3.76 12.63
CA GLY A 27 -6.14 2.42 13.21
C GLY A 27 -6.37 1.33 12.16
N LYS A 28 -7.19 1.60 11.14
CA LYS A 28 -7.40 0.70 10.00
C LYS A 28 -6.15 0.63 9.12
N LEU A 29 -5.51 1.76 8.86
CA LEU A 29 -4.27 1.83 8.08
C LEU A 29 -3.19 0.97 8.72
N THR A 30 -2.90 1.20 10.00
CA THR A 30 -1.86 0.48 10.76
C THR A 30 -2.07 -1.03 10.71
N ARG A 31 -3.31 -1.51 10.90
CA ARG A 31 -3.64 -2.93 10.77
C ARG A 31 -3.41 -3.47 9.35
N GLY A 32 -3.70 -2.68 8.33
CA GLY A 32 -3.46 -3.04 6.93
C GLY A 32 -1.96 -3.17 6.63
N LEU A 33 -1.16 -2.20 7.05
CA LEU A 33 0.31 -2.21 6.87
C LEU A 33 0.94 -3.42 7.57
N ALA A 34 0.49 -3.76 8.78
CA ALA A 34 0.96 -4.94 9.50
C ALA A 34 0.65 -6.25 8.74
N ARG A 35 -0.52 -6.35 8.10
CA ARG A 35 -0.88 -7.52 7.28
C ARG A 35 -0.05 -7.62 6.00
N LEU A 36 0.23 -6.51 5.32
CA LEU A 36 1.12 -6.49 4.16
C LEU A 36 2.53 -6.97 4.53
N SER A 37 3.04 -6.47 5.66
CA SER A 37 4.34 -6.89 6.19
C SER A 37 4.37 -8.37 6.53
N ALA A 38 3.34 -8.89 7.20
CA ALA A 38 3.22 -10.32 7.53
C ALA A 38 3.10 -11.22 6.28
N ALA A 39 2.55 -10.72 5.19
CA ALA A 39 2.51 -11.42 3.90
C ALA A 39 3.87 -11.42 3.17
N GLY A 40 4.85 -10.67 3.69
CA GLY A 40 6.19 -10.56 3.13
C GLY A 40 6.38 -9.43 2.14
N PHE A 41 5.51 -8.40 2.15
CA PHE A 41 5.67 -7.19 1.36
C PHE A 41 6.28 -6.06 2.19
N VAL A 42 6.78 -5.03 1.52
CA VAL A 42 7.34 -3.82 2.16
C VAL A 42 6.37 -2.66 1.93
N PRO A 43 5.44 -2.36 2.84
CA PRO A 43 4.51 -1.26 2.66
C PRO A 43 5.21 0.10 2.86
N GLU A 44 4.87 1.08 2.03
CA GLU A 44 5.39 2.45 2.09
C GLU A 44 4.23 3.43 1.98
N THR A 45 4.07 4.34 2.94
CA THR A 45 3.01 5.35 2.92
C THR A 45 3.52 6.64 2.29
N ALA A 46 2.71 7.27 1.44
CA ALA A 46 3.02 8.60 0.94
C ALA A 46 3.06 9.66 2.07
N GLU A 47 3.85 10.71 1.85
CA GLU A 47 3.91 11.87 2.74
C GLU A 47 2.51 12.50 2.88
N GLY A 48 2.17 12.93 4.10
CA GLY A 48 0.90 13.61 4.38
C GLY A 48 -0.34 12.71 4.42
N LEU A 49 -0.20 11.39 4.34
CA LEU A 49 -1.34 10.46 4.28
C LEU A 49 -2.28 10.51 5.50
N LEU A 50 -1.78 10.95 6.66
CA LEU A 50 -2.55 11.13 7.90
C LEU A 50 -2.72 12.61 8.30
N GLN A 51 -2.39 13.55 7.41
CA GLN A 51 -2.48 14.99 7.67
C GLN A 51 -3.81 15.60 7.22
#